data_AF-A0A838LCT4-F1
#
_entry.id   AF-A0A838LCT4-F1
#
_cell.length_a   1.000
_cell.length_b   1.000
_cell.length_c   1.000
_cell.angle_alpha   90.00
_cell.angle_beta   90.00
_cell.angle_gamma   90.00
#
_symmetry.space_group_name_H-M   'P 1'
#
loop_
_entity.id
_entity.type
_entity.pdbx_description
1 polymer ?
#
loop_
_entity_poly.entity_id
_entity_poly.type
_entity_poly.pdbx_seq_one_letter_code
_entity_poly.pdbx_strand_id
1 'polypeptide(L)' 'MHYRLYGLNPTTGRIMQGRDIAAETDREAIAAGRGIHPHDPFEIWCRSRRVFSSAESDAASTA' A
#
# COMPACT_ATOMS: atom_id res chain seq x y z
N MET A 1 12.37 10.71 -3.51
CA MET A 1 11.41 10.33 -2.45
C MET A 1 11.62 8.85 -2.16
N HIS A 2 11.50 8.41 -0.91
CA HIS A 2 11.69 7.00 -0.56
C HIS A 2 10.35 6.38 -0.22
N TYR A 3 9.83 5.56 -1.14
CA TYR A 3 8.58 4.85 -0.97
C TYR A 3 8.85 3.39 -0.61
N ARG A 4 8.07 2.90 0.35
CA ARG A 4 8.05 1.51 0.76
C ARG A 4 6.64 0.96 0.63
N LEU A 5 6.54 -0.19 -0.01
CA LEU A 5 5.33 -0.97 -0.17
C LEU A 5 5.33 -2.10 0.86
N TYR A 6 4.28 -2.17 1.66
CA TYR A 6 4.06 -3.27 2.60
C TYR A 6 2.86 -4.10 2.18
N GLY A 7 3.05 -5.41 2.01
CA GLY A 7 1.95 -6.35 1.86
C GLY A 7 1.39 -6.71 3.23
N LEU A 8 0.07 -6.72 3.38
CA LEU A 8 -0.63 -7.02 4.62
C LEU A 8 -1.27 -8.40 4.59
N ASN A 9 -1.37 -9.03 5.75
CA ASN A 9 -2.23 -10.19 5.95
C ASN A 9 -3.70 -9.75 5.90
N PRO A 10 -4.55 -10.33 5.04
CA PRO A 10 -5.95 -9.91 4.91
C PRO A 10 -6.81 -10.21 6.14
N THR A 11 -6.44 -11.18 6.97
CA THR A 11 -7.19 -11.55 8.17
C THR A 11 -6.75 -10.74 9.39
N THR A 12 -5.44 -10.54 9.56
CA THR A 12 -4.90 -9.93 10.79
C THR A 12 -4.45 -8.47 10.61
N GLY A 13 -4.43 -7.95 9.39
CA GLY A 13 -3.93 -6.61 9.06
C GLY A 13 -2.43 -6.40 9.34
N ARG A 14 -1.68 -7.47 9.61
CA ARG A 14 -0.25 -7.39 9.97
C ARG A 14 0.60 -7.32 8.71
N ILE A 15 1.69 -6.54 8.76
CA ILE A 15 2.69 -6.52 7.68
C ILE A 15 3.33 -7.91 7.55
N MET A 16 3.28 -8.46 6.34
CA MET A 16 3.92 -9.75 6.00
C MET A 16 5.21 -9.56 5.23
N GLN A 17 5.29 -8.53 4.39
CA GLN A 17 6.45 -8.23 3.57
C GLN A 17 6.60 -6.73 3.35
N GLY A 18 7.82 -6.27 3.13
CA GLY A 18 8.13 -4.88 2.81
C GLY A 18 9.21 -4.80 1.74
N ARG A 19 9.03 -3.92 0.76
CA ARG A 19 10.04 -3.61 -0.25
C ARG A 19 10.04 -2.13 -0.61
N ASP A 20 11.21 -1.61 -0.91
CA ASP A 20 11.32 -0.27 -1.49
C ASP A 20 10.86 -0.30 -2.95
N ILE A 21 10.16 0.75 -3.36
CA ILE A 21 9.67 0.91 -4.73
C ILE A 21 10.15 2.23 -5.32
N ALA A 22 10.48 2.21 -6.61
CA ALA A 22 10.80 3.42 -7.36
C ALA A 22 9.49 4.12 -7.74
N ALA A 23 9.28 5.30 -7.20
CA ALA A 23 8.18 6.20 -7.55
C ALA A 23 8.59 7.64 -7.23
N GLU A 24 8.13 8.58 -8.03
CA GLU A 24 8.39 10.01 -7.81
C GLU A 24 7.23 10.65 -7.06
N THR A 25 6.01 10.13 -7.25
CA THR A 25 4.78 10.67 -6.66
C THR A 25 3.99 9.65 -5.85
N ASP A 26 3.15 10.15 -4.92
CA ASP A 26 2.21 9.33 -4.14
C ASP A 26 1.30 8.51 -5.09
N ARG A 27 0.84 9.12 -6.20
CA ARG A 27 -0.03 8.48 -7.20
C ARG A 27 0.66 7.31 -7.91
N GLU A 28 1.90 7.47 -8.33
CA GLU A 28 2.69 6.41 -8.95
C GLU A 28 2.94 5.26 -7.98
N ALA A 29 3.30 5.58 -6.74
CA ALA A 29 3.53 4.58 -5.71
C ALA A 29 2.27 3.74 -5.42
N ILE A 30 1.10 4.38 -5.38
CA ILE A 30 -0.20 3.70 -5.24
C ILE A 30 -0.50 2.83 -6.46
N ALA A 31 -0.29 3.33 -7.68
CA ALA A 31 -0.50 2.55 -8.90
C ALA A 31 0.42 1.32 -8.95
N ALA A 32 1.69 1.47 -8.58
CA ALA A 32 2.63 0.37 -8.44
C ALA A 32 2.16 -0.65 -7.40
N GLY A 33 1.70 -0.19 -6.23
CA GLY A 33 1.11 -1.05 -5.20
C GLY A 33 -0.06 -1.88 -5.72
N ARG A 34 -1.01 -1.27 -6.44
CA ARG A 34 -2.15 -1.96 -7.06
C ARG A 34 -1.72 -3.00 -8.09
N GLY A 35 -0.66 -2.73 -8.86
CA GLY A 35 -0.13 -3.70 -9.83
C GLY A 35 0.56 -4.90 -9.16
N ILE A 36 1.25 -4.66 -8.04
CA ILE A 36 1.97 -5.70 -7.31
C ILE A 36 1.04 -6.54 -6.42
N HIS A 37 0.03 -5.90 -5.83
CA HIS A 37 -0.97 -6.49 -4.93
C HIS A 37 -2.38 -6.24 -5.48
N PRO A 38 -2.78 -6.93 -6.56
CA PRO A 38 -4.09 -6.70 -7.21
C PRO A 38 -5.28 -7.22 -6.39
N HIS A 39 -5.05 -8.22 -5.53
CA HIS A 39 -6.09 -8.88 -4.73
C HIS A 39 -5.79 -8.92 -3.23
N ASP A 40 -4.58 -8.50 -2.85
CA ASP A 40 -4.13 -8.53 -1.45
C ASP A 40 -4.07 -7.11 -0.88
N PRO A 41 -4.36 -6.92 0.42
CA PRO A 41 -4.24 -5.62 1.03
C PRO A 41 -2.77 -5.19 1.14
N PHE A 42 -2.53 -3.90 0.99
CA PHE A 42 -1.20 -3.32 1.07
C PHE A 42 -1.24 -1.87 1.58
N GLU A 43 -0.09 -1.40 2.03
CA GLU A 43 0.13 0.00 2.38
C GLU A 43 1.31 0.59 1.59
N ILE A 44 1.21 1.89 1.31
CA ILE A 44 2.31 2.69 0.79
C ILE A 44 2.74 3.68 1.85
N TRP A 45 4.04 3.70 2.12
CA TRP A 45 4.66 4.64 3.04
C TRP A 45 5.71 5.47 2.30
N CYS A 46 5.77 6.76 2.58
CA CYS A 46 6.82 7.65 2.13
C CYS A 46 7.57 8.16 3.37
N ARG A 47 8.83 7.73 3.53
CA ARG A 47 9.57 7.90 4.80
C ARG A 47 8.76 7.32 5.98
N SER A 48 8.42 8.14 6.98
CA SER A 48 7.64 7.73 8.16
C SER A 48 6.14 8.04 8.04
N ARG A 49 5.65 8.45 6.87
CA ARG A 49 4.24 8.79 6.64
C ARG A 49 3.56 7.70 5.82
N ARG A 50 2.45 7.15 6.32
CA ARG A 50 1.55 6.31 5.53
C ARG A 50 0.80 7.20 4.53
N VAL A 51 0.98 6.90 3.25
CA VAL A 51 0.37 7.63 2.13
C VAL A 51 -0.95 6.99 1.71
N PHE A 52 -1.03 5.66 1.79
CA PHE A 52 -2.19 4.91 1.32
C PHE A 52 -2.29 3.58 2.06
N SER A 53 -3.53 3.13 2.26
CA SER A 53 -3.88 1.77 2.70
C SER A 53 -5.06 1.28 1.87
N SER A 54 -4.91 0.14 1.18
CA SER A 54 -6.05 -0.45 0.45
C SER A 54 -7.08 -1.06 1.39
N ALA A 55 -6.65 -1.56 2.56
CA ALA A 55 -7.54 -2.10 3.58
C ALA A 55 -8.55 -1.06 4.12
N GLU A 56 -8.16 0.22 4.14
CA GLU A 56 -9.05 1.34 4.53
C GLU A 56 -9.85 1.90 3.34
N SER A 57 -9.31 1.79 2.13
CA SER A 57 -9.96 2.30 0.91
C SER A 57 -11.13 1.44 0.46
N ASP A 58 -11.07 0.11 0.67
CA ASP A 58 -12.19 -0.79 0.34
C ASP A 58 -13.39 -0.57 1.27
N ALA A 59 -13.18 -0.12 2.51
CA ALA A 59 -14.27 0.18 3.45
C ALA A 59 -15.14 1.37 3.01
N ALA A 60 -14.62 2.28 2.16
CA ALA A 60 -15.35 3.44 1.66
C ALA A 60 -16.18 3.15 0.40
N SER A 61 -16.02 1.98 -0.24
CA SER A 61 -16.75 1.61 -1.47
C SER A 61 -18.00 0.77 -1.22
N THR A 62 -18.33 0.49 0.05
CA THR A 62 -19.52 -0.27 0.48
C THR A 62 -20.55 0.57 1.25
N ALA A 63 -20.45 1.91 1.24
CA ALA A 63 -21.38 2.82 1.91
C ALA A 63 -22.33 3.52 0.92
#